data_AF-A0A1H7RVP3-F1
#
_entry.id   AF-A0A1H7RVP3-F1
#
_cell.length_a   1.000
_cell.length_b   1.000
_cell.length_c   1.000
_cell.angle_alpha   90.00
_cell.angle_beta   90.00
_cell.angle_gamma   90.00
#
_symmetry.space_group_name_H-M   'P 1'
#
loop_
_entity.id
_entity.type
_entity.pdbx_description
1 polymer ?
#
loop_
_entity_poly.entity_id
_entity_poly.type
_entity_poly.pdbx_seq_one_letter_code
_entity_poly.pdbx_strand_id
1 'polypeptide(L)'
;MKSTYRILLILLFFIGYMGFSQTPEQQKMIDRALKMRDSIMECMNLEEMLQQANTKEKRLEQKQKTNTKTSSITKAAKNEDKYWKNTLASENNTFKNWQNGAADLVYNYRYDSSKDVVEYVKVGVINSDGSIVLNATSKVPVLKSLNNFKDSNTFFDIHDSDLYQFSNENSGFKLNSYILVYQNEKQIGILTLGNSVKVTRNLLTPGDLYFGDEGYLLSWVYVDEACAIKANENWKGDLSNTGSPLLVETNVTYDLSFKPGWNLVKTEVIGTYEFPNAPEEDRSRYKKHEHTIVDAIPKEATYFFRSTVE
;
A
#
# COMPACT_ATOMS: atom_id res chain seq x y z
N MET A 1 45.24 -17.77 39.44
CA MET A 1 44.76 -18.12 38.08
C MET A 1 43.68 -19.23 38.01
N LYS A 2 43.04 -19.68 39.10
CA LYS A 2 41.98 -20.73 39.04
C LYS A 2 40.55 -20.24 39.36
N SER A 3 40.36 -18.99 39.82
CA SER A 3 39.04 -18.47 40.22
C SER A 3 38.34 -17.65 39.12
N THR A 4 39.09 -17.02 38.22
CA THR A 4 38.54 -16.17 37.14
C THR A 4 37.93 -16.98 35.99
N TYR A 5 38.43 -18.18 35.72
CA TYR A 5 37.88 -19.07 34.68
C TYR A 5 36.51 -19.67 35.05
N ARG A 6 36.20 -19.83 36.35
CA ARG A 6 34.89 -20.32 36.80
C ARG A 6 33.78 -19.29 36.64
N ILE A 7 34.10 -18.01 36.83
CA ILE A 7 33.13 -16.91 36.69
C ILE A 7 32.80 -16.68 35.20
N LEU A 8 33.80 -16.82 34.31
CA LEU A 8 33.60 -16.68 32.86
C LEU A 8 32.71 -17.79 32.26
N LEU A 9 32.83 -19.02 32.77
CA LEU A 9 32.00 -20.16 32.33
C LEU A 9 30.54 -20.05 32.80
N ILE A 10 30.29 -19.44 33.97
CA ILE A 10 28.94 -19.19 34.48
C ILE A 10 28.27 -18.04 33.70
N LEU A 11 29.02 -17.00 33.34
CA LEU A 11 28.52 -15.90 32.48
C LEU A 11 28.22 -16.37 31.05
N LEU A 12 29.03 -17.27 30.48
CA LEU A 12 28.75 -17.87 29.16
C LEU A 12 27.52 -18.78 29.15
N PHE A 13 27.18 -19.44 30.27
CA PHE A 13 25.96 -20.24 30.39
C PHE A 13 24.69 -19.38 30.53
N PHE A 14 24.78 -18.17 31.11
CA PHE A 14 23.63 -17.26 31.22
C PHE A 14 23.31 -16.50 29.93
N ILE A 15 24.30 -16.29 29.05
CA ILE A 15 24.08 -15.64 27.74
C ILE A 15 23.44 -16.63 26.74
N GLY A 16 23.61 -17.94 26.93
CA GLY A 16 23.04 -18.98 26.07
C GLY A 16 21.54 -19.25 26.22
N TYR A 17 20.86 -18.63 27.20
CA TYR A 17 19.43 -18.83 27.47
C TYR A 17 18.52 -17.63 27.15
N MET A 18 19.08 -16.52 26.65
CA MET A 18 18.26 -15.47 26.02
C MET A 18 18.07 -15.75 24.53
N GLY A 19 17.56 -16.95 24.23
CA GLY A 19 16.84 -17.14 22.97
C GLY A 19 15.60 -16.25 23.03
N PHE A 20 15.41 -15.41 22.03
CA PHE A 20 14.22 -14.59 21.83
C PHE A 20 12.96 -15.47 21.84
N SER A 21 12.41 -15.77 23.01
CA SER A 21 11.07 -16.31 23.12
C SER A 21 10.12 -15.14 22.98
N GLN A 22 9.61 -14.92 21.77
CA GLN A 22 8.39 -14.15 21.59
C GLN A 22 7.34 -14.73 22.53
N THR A 23 6.72 -13.88 23.34
CA THR A 23 5.66 -14.34 24.25
C THR A 23 4.53 -14.96 23.42
N PRO A 24 3.77 -15.93 23.95
CA PRO A 24 2.63 -16.52 23.23
C PRO A 24 1.61 -15.48 22.74
N GLU A 25 1.56 -14.30 23.36
CA GLU A 25 0.75 -13.16 22.91
C GLU A 25 1.37 -12.41 21.73
N GLN A 26 2.69 -12.24 21.69
CA GLN A 26 3.40 -11.71 20.51
C GLN A 26 3.30 -12.68 19.33
N GLN A 27 3.39 -13.99 19.56
CA GLN A 27 3.16 -14.98 18.52
C GLN A 27 1.71 -14.91 18.00
N LYS A 28 0.72 -14.76 18.88
CA LYS A 28 -0.68 -14.55 18.45
C LYS A 28 -0.89 -13.25 17.68
N MET A 29 -0.17 -12.18 18.01
CA MET A 29 -0.23 -10.91 17.26
C MET A 29 0.44 -11.04 15.89
N ILE A 30 1.56 -11.76 15.81
CA ILE A 30 2.25 -12.09 14.55
C ILE A 30 1.38 -13.00 13.69
N ASP A 31 0.77 -14.04 14.26
CA ASP A 31 -0.13 -14.94 13.54
C ASP A 31 -1.41 -14.22 13.07
N ARG A 32 -1.87 -13.21 13.81
CA ARG A 32 -3.02 -12.37 13.44
C ARG A 32 -2.65 -11.36 12.35
N ALA A 33 -1.45 -10.77 12.40
CA ALA A 33 -0.91 -9.91 11.36
C ALA A 33 -0.62 -10.69 10.07
N LEU A 34 -0.10 -11.91 10.18
CA LEU A 34 0.07 -12.85 9.07
C LEU A 34 -1.28 -13.26 8.49
N LYS A 35 -2.30 -13.60 9.31
CA LYS A 35 -3.66 -13.87 8.79
C LYS A 35 -4.35 -12.67 8.14
N MET A 36 -4.12 -11.45 8.63
CA MET A 36 -4.64 -10.23 7.98
C MET A 36 -3.90 -9.95 6.68
N ARG A 37 -2.59 -10.20 6.63
CA ARG A 37 -1.78 -10.16 5.40
C ARG A 37 -2.22 -11.23 4.41
N ASP A 38 -2.52 -12.43 4.88
CA ASP A 38 -2.94 -13.58 4.08
C ASP A 38 -4.35 -13.39 3.53
N SER A 39 -5.27 -12.77 4.29
CA SER A 39 -6.62 -12.41 3.82
C SER A 39 -6.61 -11.25 2.80
N ILE A 40 -5.64 -10.32 2.91
CA ILE A 40 -5.39 -9.29 1.90
C ILE A 40 -4.67 -9.89 0.67
N MET A 41 -3.80 -10.89 0.86
CA MET A 41 -3.13 -11.63 -0.22
C MET A 41 -4.04 -12.65 -0.93
N GLU A 42 -5.03 -13.21 -0.26
CA GLU A 42 -6.07 -14.07 -0.88
C GLU A 42 -6.89 -13.27 -1.90
N CYS A 43 -6.99 -11.94 -1.75
CA CYS A 43 -7.64 -11.06 -2.72
C CYS A 43 -6.76 -10.68 -3.93
N MET A 44 -5.49 -11.10 -3.97
CA MET A 44 -4.57 -10.84 -5.08
C MET A 44 -3.85 -12.12 -5.51
N ASN A 45 -4.59 -13.14 -5.98
CA ASN A 45 -4.11 -14.38 -6.64
C ASN A 45 -2.61 -14.75 -6.40
N LEU A 46 -2.21 -14.84 -5.13
CA LEU A 46 -0.82 -15.05 -4.72
C LEU A 46 -0.34 -16.45 -5.15
N GLU A 47 -1.27 -17.40 -5.24
CA GLU A 47 -1.01 -18.78 -5.61
C GLU A 47 -0.55 -18.93 -7.07
N GLU A 48 -1.12 -18.15 -7.99
CA GLU A 48 -0.66 -18.08 -9.38
C GLU A 48 0.71 -17.37 -9.49
N MET A 49 0.94 -16.33 -8.67
CA MET A 49 2.20 -15.61 -8.64
C MET A 49 3.34 -16.46 -8.04
N LEU A 50 3.07 -17.21 -6.98
CA LEU A 50 3.98 -18.19 -6.36
C LEU A 50 4.22 -19.39 -7.26
N GLN A 51 3.21 -19.89 -7.98
CA GLN A 51 3.42 -20.92 -9.00
C GLN A 51 4.28 -20.40 -10.15
N GLN A 52 4.07 -19.18 -10.64
CA GLN A 52 4.91 -18.58 -11.69
C GLN A 52 6.35 -18.32 -11.21
N ALA A 53 6.54 -17.88 -9.96
CA ALA A 53 7.85 -17.69 -9.35
C ALA A 53 8.60 -19.02 -9.19
N ASN A 54 7.95 -20.05 -8.61
CA ASN A 54 8.53 -21.38 -8.47
C ASN A 54 8.82 -22.06 -9.81
N THR A 55 7.99 -21.82 -10.83
CA THR A 55 8.22 -22.35 -12.19
C THR A 55 9.37 -21.62 -12.90
N LYS A 56 9.54 -20.32 -12.66
CA LYS A 56 10.70 -19.53 -13.13
C LYS A 56 11.98 -19.96 -12.41
N GLU A 57 11.94 -20.18 -11.11
CA GLU A 57 13.09 -20.59 -10.30
C GLU A 57 13.57 -21.99 -10.70
N LYS A 58 12.65 -22.97 -10.84
CA LYS A 58 12.99 -24.30 -11.37
C LYS A 58 13.53 -24.27 -12.80
N ARG A 59 13.07 -23.34 -13.64
CA ARG A 59 13.61 -23.12 -15.01
C ARG A 59 14.98 -22.43 -15.00
N LEU A 60 15.25 -21.57 -14.03
CA LEU A 60 16.55 -20.90 -13.84
C LEU A 60 17.59 -21.86 -13.27
N GLU A 61 17.22 -22.72 -12.32
CA GLU A 61 18.09 -23.79 -11.80
C GLU A 61 18.43 -24.83 -12.88
N GLN A 62 17.51 -25.12 -13.80
CA GLN A 62 17.79 -25.97 -14.97
C GLN A 62 18.69 -25.27 -16.01
N LYS A 63 18.62 -23.95 -16.14
CA LYS A 63 19.48 -23.17 -17.06
C LYS A 63 20.88 -22.88 -16.50
N GLN A 64 21.05 -22.83 -15.18
CA GLN A 64 22.39 -22.66 -14.56
C GLN A 64 23.28 -23.91 -14.69
N LYS A 65 22.71 -25.07 -15.04
CA LYS A 65 23.47 -26.31 -15.29
C LYS A 65 23.98 -26.46 -16.74
N THR A 66 23.71 -25.51 -17.63
CA THR A 66 24.17 -25.55 -19.02
C THR A 66 24.75 -24.22 -19.49
N ASN A 67 26.08 -24.18 -19.50
CA ASN A 67 26.97 -23.37 -20.33
C ASN A 67 27.10 -21.86 -20.05
N THR A 68 28.27 -21.55 -19.52
CA THR A 68 29.10 -20.36 -19.77
C THR A 68 29.06 -19.91 -21.24
N LYS A 69 28.37 -18.81 -21.53
CA LYS A 69 28.69 -17.90 -22.65
C LYS A 69 27.94 -16.59 -22.48
N THR A 70 28.69 -15.49 -22.45
CA THR A 70 28.24 -14.11 -22.43
C THR A 70 27.17 -13.89 -23.50
N SER A 71 25.91 -13.70 -23.10
CA SER A 71 24.81 -13.39 -24.04
C SER A 71 24.33 -11.97 -23.80
N SER A 72 24.38 -11.16 -24.87
CA SER A 72 23.73 -9.86 -24.96
C SER A 72 22.30 -9.92 -24.43
N ILE A 73 21.95 -8.98 -23.55
CA ILE A 73 20.61 -8.81 -22.97
C ILE A 73 19.59 -8.80 -24.11
N THR A 74 18.82 -9.87 -24.22
CA THR A 74 17.69 -9.94 -25.14
C THR A 74 16.69 -8.87 -24.73
N LYS A 75 16.40 -7.92 -25.61
CA LYS A 75 15.33 -6.94 -25.41
C LYS A 75 14.05 -7.71 -25.06
N ALA A 76 13.59 -7.54 -23.83
CA ALA A 76 12.27 -7.99 -23.43
C ALA A 76 11.26 -7.44 -24.46
N ALA A 77 10.42 -8.32 -25.00
CA ALA A 77 9.27 -7.88 -25.76
C ALA A 77 8.49 -6.87 -24.90
N LYS A 78 8.00 -5.78 -25.50
CA LYS A 78 7.12 -4.82 -24.82
C LYS A 78 5.94 -5.61 -24.23
N ASN A 79 6.03 -5.92 -22.93
CA ASN A 79 4.88 -6.39 -22.18
C ASN A 79 3.85 -5.27 -22.25
N GLU A 80 2.58 -5.63 -22.46
CA GLU A 80 1.49 -4.71 -22.19
C GLU A 80 1.72 -4.07 -20.82
N ASP A 81 1.61 -2.74 -20.76
CA ASP A 81 1.90 -1.99 -19.53
C ASP A 81 1.08 -2.57 -18.38
N LYS A 82 1.77 -3.24 -17.43
CA LYS A 82 1.17 -3.98 -16.33
C LYS A 82 0.17 -3.12 -15.56
N TYR A 83 0.37 -1.80 -15.54
CA TYR A 83 -0.47 -0.84 -14.82
C TYR A 83 -1.88 -0.73 -15.43
N TRP A 84 -2.03 -0.99 -16.73
CA TRP A 84 -3.31 -0.90 -17.46
C TRP A 84 -4.09 -2.21 -17.51
N LYS A 85 -3.48 -3.36 -17.15
CA LYS A 85 -4.20 -4.63 -17.08
C LYS A 85 -5.42 -4.48 -16.15
N ASN A 86 -6.60 -4.84 -16.66
CA ASN A 86 -7.88 -4.77 -15.95
C ASN A 86 -8.23 -3.38 -15.37
N THR A 87 -7.70 -2.31 -15.97
CA THR A 87 -7.85 -0.95 -15.46
C THR A 87 -8.61 -0.06 -16.45
N LEU A 88 -9.65 0.61 -15.97
CA LEU A 88 -10.34 1.67 -16.69
C LEU A 88 -9.99 3.02 -16.08
N ALA A 89 -9.74 4.02 -16.92
CA ALA A 89 -9.60 5.41 -16.52
C ALA A 89 -10.87 6.19 -16.88
N SER A 90 -11.32 7.08 -16.01
CA SER A 90 -12.47 7.94 -16.27
C SER A 90 -12.07 9.13 -17.13
N GLU A 91 -12.99 9.61 -17.96
CA GLU A 91 -12.94 10.95 -18.54
C GLU A 91 -14.14 11.74 -18.01
N ASN A 92 -13.92 12.92 -17.43
CA ASN A 92 -14.97 13.73 -16.82
C ASN A 92 -15.88 12.91 -15.87
N ASN A 93 -15.25 12.19 -14.94
CA ASN A 93 -15.91 11.31 -13.96
C ASN A 93 -16.77 10.20 -14.59
N THR A 94 -16.50 9.79 -15.83
CA THR A 94 -17.27 8.76 -16.54
C THR A 94 -16.35 7.71 -17.17
N PHE A 95 -16.64 6.43 -16.95
CA PHE A 95 -15.94 5.33 -17.63
C PHE A 95 -16.61 4.99 -18.97
N LYS A 96 -15.99 5.36 -20.09
CA LYS A 96 -16.57 5.14 -21.45
C LYS A 96 -16.88 3.68 -21.79
N ASN A 97 -16.09 2.74 -21.26
CA ASN A 97 -16.20 1.30 -21.55
C ASN A 97 -16.77 0.52 -20.36
N TRP A 98 -17.62 1.15 -19.55
CA TRP A 98 -18.22 0.50 -18.40
C TRP A 98 -19.28 -0.51 -18.81
N GLN A 99 -19.12 -1.77 -18.40
CA GLN A 99 -20.01 -2.88 -18.76
C GLN A 99 -20.62 -3.60 -17.55
N ASN A 100 -20.38 -3.11 -16.34
CA ASN A 100 -20.82 -3.76 -15.09
C ASN A 100 -22.16 -3.21 -14.56
N GLY A 101 -22.97 -2.54 -15.39
CA GLY A 101 -24.25 -1.97 -14.93
C GLY A 101 -24.10 -1.00 -13.75
N ALA A 102 -25.15 -0.76 -12.96
CA ALA A 102 -24.99 0.07 -11.76
C ALA A 102 -24.16 -0.66 -10.69
N ALA A 103 -23.23 0.07 -10.05
CA ALA A 103 -22.41 -0.45 -8.96
C ALA A 103 -22.36 0.52 -7.78
N ASP A 104 -22.25 -0.03 -6.58
CA ASP A 104 -22.12 0.71 -5.34
C ASP A 104 -20.64 1.01 -5.05
N LEU A 105 -20.38 2.24 -4.64
CA LEU A 105 -19.10 2.66 -4.12
C LEU A 105 -19.15 2.63 -2.61
N VAL A 106 -18.31 1.81 -1.98
CA VAL A 106 -18.37 1.55 -0.55
C VAL A 106 -17.03 1.77 0.13
N TYR A 107 -17.10 2.33 1.33
CA TYR A 107 -15.97 2.60 2.21
C TYR A 107 -16.02 1.59 3.36
N ASN A 108 -15.09 0.64 3.38
CA ASN A 108 -15.01 -0.37 4.43
C ASN A 108 -14.45 0.21 5.73
N TYR A 109 -14.99 -0.24 6.86
CA TYR A 109 -14.50 0.17 8.18
C TYR A 109 -14.09 -1.00 9.06
N ARG A 110 -14.61 -2.20 8.81
CA ARG A 110 -14.27 -3.39 9.59
C ARG A 110 -14.42 -4.65 8.75
N TYR A 111 -13.63 -5.66 9.05
CA TYR A 111 -13.89 -7.03 8.62
C TYR A 111 -14.42 -7.82 9.83
N ASP A 112 -15.60 -8.42 9.68
CA ASP A 112 -16.22 -9.30 10.66
C ASP A 112 -15.82 -10.74 10.35
N SER A 113 -14.71 -11.18 10.96
CA SER A 113 -14.19 -12.54 10.79
C SER A 113 -15.13 -13.64 11.26
N SER A 114 -16.17 -13.32 12.06
CA SER A 114 -17.16 -14.31 12.50
C SER A 114 -18.17 -14.64 11.42
N LYS A 115 -18.38 -13.70 10.48
CA LYS A 115 -19.31 -13.84 9.36
C LYS A 115 -18.60 -13.92 8.01
N ASP A 116 -17.29 -13.69 7.99
CA ASP A 116 -16.51 -13.54 6.77
C ASP A 116 -17.07 -12.44 5.85
N VAL A 117 -17.39 -11.28 6.46
CA VAL A 117 -18.01 -10.15 5.75
C VAL A 117 -17.25 -8.86 6.04
N VAL A 118 -17.01 -8.08 4.99
CA VAL A 118 -16.53 -6.70 5.11
C VAL A 118 -17.70 -5.79 5.44
N GLU A 119 -17.65 -5.12 6.59
CA GLU A 119 -18.58 -4.08 6.97
C GLU A 119 -18.17 -2.75 6.32
N TYR A 120 -19.11 -2.14 5.60
CA TYR A 120 -18.88 -0.93 4.84
C TYR A 120 -20.04 0.06 4.95
N VAL A 121 -19.76 1.31 4.59
CA VAL A 121 -20.77 2.35 4.34
C VAL A 121 -20.76 2.70 2.86
N LYS A 122 -21.94 2.86 2.27
CA LYS A 122 -22.05 3.34 0.88
C LYS A 122 -21.70 4.83 0.84
N VAL A 123 -20.77 5.18 -0.05
CA VAL A 123 -20.23 6.55 -0.23
C VAL A 123 -20.40 7.06 -1.65
N GLY A 124 -21.08 6.32 -2.52
CA GLY A 124 -21.35 6.74 -3.89
C GLY A 124 -21.90 5.63 -4.76
N VAL A 125 -21.94 5.90 -6.06
CA VAL A 125 -22.35 4.96 -7.10
C VAL A 125 -21.53 5.18 -8.38
N ILE A 126 -21.36 4.11 -9.15
CA ILE A 126 -21.11 4.16 -10.59
C ILE A 126 -22.43 3.82 -11.25
N ASN A 127 -23.00 4.76 -12.01
CA ASN A 127 -24.26 4.53 -12.72
C ASN A 127 -24.05 3.54 -13.88
N SER A 128 -25.16 3.05 -14.44
CA SER A 128 -25.10 2.11 -15.56
C SER A 128 -24.41 2.66 -16.81
N ASP A 129 -24.34 3.98 -16.97
CA ASP A 129 -23.61 4.66 -18.05
C ASP A 129 -22.12 4.89 -17.75
N GLY A 130 -21.64 4.42 -16.59
CA GLY A 130 -20.26 4.59 -16.13
C GLY A 130 -19.98 5.91 -15.42
N SER A 131 -20.96 6.80 -15.27
CA SER A 131 -20.79 8.06 -14.53
C SER A 131 -20.63 7.81 -13.03
N ILE A 132 -19.69 8.52 -12.41
CA ILE A 132 -19.29 8.34 -11.02
C ILE A 132 -19.89 9.48 -10.20
N VAL A 133 -20.60 9.12 -9.14
CA VAL A 133 -21.19 10.08 -8.18
C VAL A 133 -20.78 9.68 -6.78
N LEU A 134 -19.95 10.51 -6.14
CA LEU A 134 -19.61 10.36 -4.72
C LEU A 134 -20.61 11.13 -3.86
N ASN A 135 -21.15 10.46 -2.85
CA ASN A 135 -22.04 11.00 -1.85
C ASN A 135 -21.50 10.61 -0.47
N ALA A 136 -20.62 11.47 0.07
CA ALA A 136 -20.10 11.28 1.42
C ALA A 136 -21.27 11.21 2.42
N THR A 137 -21.37 10.08 3.12
CA THR A 137 -22.47 9.83 4.06
C THR A 137 -22.19 10.46 5.43
N SER A 138 -23.23 10.84 6.17
CA SER A 138 -23.11 11.21 7.59
C SER A 138 -22.95 10.00 8.51
N LYS A 139 -23.13 8.77 7.99
CA LYS A 139 -22.96 7.54 8.76
C LYS A 139 -21.50 7.38 9.15
N VAL A 140 -21.25 7.37 10.46
CA VAL A 140 -19.92 7.30 11.04
C VAL A 140 -19.40 5.86 10.94
N PRO A 141 -18.24 5.62 10.30
CA PRO A 141 -17.60 4.30 10.33
C PRO A 141 -17.17 3.95 11.76
N VAL A 142 -16.92 2.67 12.07
CA VAL A 142 -16.28 2.34 13.35
C VAL A 142 -14.87 2.92 13.34
N LEU A 143 -14.62 3.84 14.27
CA LEU A 143 -13.36 4.58 14.35
C LEU A 143 -12.39 3.93 15.33
N LYS A 144 -11.10 4.06 15.02
CA LYS A 144 -10.02 3.79 15.97
C LYS A 144 -9.39 5.11 16.35
N SER A 145 -8.83 5.18 17.55
CA SER A 145 -8.09 6.36 18.01
C SER A 145 -6.93 6.69 17.05
N LEU A 146 -6.69 7.99 16.79
CA LEU A 146 -5.68 8.51 15.86
C LEU A 146 -4.27 8.02 16.18
N ASN A 147 -3.93 7.78 17.45
CA ASN A 147 -2.66 7.16 17.82
C ASN A 147 -2.43 5.74 17.23
N ASN A 148 -3.48 5.08 16.69
CA ASN A 148 -3.36 3.86 15.91
C ASN A 148 -3.03 4.13 14.43
N PHE A 149 -2.75 5.38 14.04
CA PHE A 149 -2.46 5.76 12.66
C PHE A 149 -1.41 4.83 12.04
N LYS A 150 -0.32 4.58 12.76
CA LYS A 150 0.75 3.65 12.36
C LYS A 150 0.26 2.25 11.96
N ASP A 151 -0.76 1.71 12.66
CA ASP A 151 -1.29 0.37 12.43
C ASP A 151 -2.40 0.36 11.37
N SER A 152 -2.87 1.54 10.97
CA SER A 152 -3.95 1.74 10.00
C SER A 152 -3.47 2.33 8.67
N ASN A 153 -2.23 2.83 8.62
CA ASN A 153 -1.63 3.45 7.47
C ASN A 153 -1.06 2.38 6.54
N THR A 154 -1.69 2.16 5.39
CA THR A 154 -1.19 1.20 4.39
C THR A 154 0.06 1.70 3.66
N PHE A 155 0.36 3.00 3.73
CA PHE A 155 1.51 3.57 3.06
C PHE A 155 2.82 3.22 3.77
N PHE A 156 2.88 3.04 5.09
CA PHE A 156 4.11 2.67 5.85
C PHE A 156 5.41 3.35 5.33
N ASP A 157 5.33 4.62 4.93
CA ASP A 157 6.43 5.33 4.26
C ASP A 157 7.30 6.16 5.22
N ILE A 158 6.92 6.21 6.50
CA ILE A 158 7.82 6.60 7.59
C ILE A 158 8.24 5.34 8.34
N HIS A 159 9.55 5.15 8.49
CA HIS A 159 10.16 3.97 9.10
C HIS A 159 10.30 4.12 10.61
N ASP A 160 10.62 5.32 11.08
CA ASP A 160 10.63 5.65 12.50
C ASP A 160 9.26 6.18 12.95
N SER A 161 8.47 5.30 13.55
CA SER A 161 7.12 5.65 14.02
C SER A 161 7.10 6.71 15.12
N ASP A 162 8.22 6.95 15.81
CA ASP A 162 8.31 7.94 16.88
C ASP A 162 8.36 9.38 16.32
N LEU A 163 8.54 9.54 15.00
CA LEU A 163 8.49 10.84 14.32
C LEU A 163 7.07 11.40 14.17
N TYR A 164 6.04 10.57 14.34
CA TYR A 164 4.66 11.03 14.26
C TYR A 164 4.28 11.87 15.49
N GLN A 165 3.81 13.08 15.22
CA GLN A 165 3.25 13.99 16.20
C GLN A 165 1.75 14.11 15.93
N PHE A 166 0.96 13.94 16.99
CA PHE A 166 -0.49 14.01 16.91
C PHE A 166 -1.02 15.22 17.67
N SER A 167 -2.07 15.86 17.13
CA SER A 167 -2.98 16.65 17.95
C SER A 167 -4.26 15.86 18.16
N ASN A 168 -4.81 15.91 19.39
CA ASN A 168 -5.98 15.13 19.79
C ASN A 168 -5.85 13.64 19.42
N GLU A 169 -4.84 12.96 19.97
CA GLU A 169 -4.47 11.59 19.61
C GLU A 169 -5.56 10.54 19.84
N ASN A 170 -6.57 10.87 20.64
CA ASN A 170 -7.71 10.01 20.98
C ASN A 170 -8.89 10.15 20.02
N SER A 171 -8.86 11.12 19.09
CA SER A 171 -9.92 11.28 18.09
C SER A 171 -10.11 10.00 17.29
N GLY A 172 -11.36 9.62 17.07
CA GLY A 172 -11.71 8.58 16.13
C GLY A 172 -11.29 8.95 14.72
N PHE A 173 -10.54 8.05 14.10
CA PHE A 173 -9.93 8.19 12.79
C PHE A 173 -10.16 6.92 11.95
N LYS A 174 -10.37 7.13 10.66
CA LYS A 174 -10.35 6.06 9.66
C LYS A 174 -9.89 6.59 8.31
N LEU A 175 -8.89 5.92 7.72
CA LEU A 175 -8.37 6.18 6.39
C LEU A 175 -8.58 4.95 5.50
N ASN A 176 -8.96 5.19 4.25
CA ASN A 176 -8.85 4.22 3.16
C ASN A 176 -8.26 4.93 1.94
N SER A 177 -7.24 4.30 1.36
CA SER A 177 -6.54 4.79 0.17
C SER A 177 -7.29 4.49 -1.13
N TYR A 178 -8.37 3.72 -1.07
CA TYR A 178 -9.23 3.35 -2.18
C TYR A 178 -10.68 3.17 -1.72
N ILE A 179 -11.59 3.15 -2.68
CA ILE A 179 -13.01 2.83 -2.50
C ILE A 179 -13.27 1.47 -3.11
N LEU A 180 -14.04 0.63 -2.43
CA LEU A 180 -14.44 -0.68 -2.95
C LEU A 180 -15.63 -0.52 -3.91
N VAL A 181 -15.66 -1.32 -4.97
CA VAL A 181 -16.76 -1.31 -5.95
C VAL A 181 -17.52 -2.62 -5.85
N TYR A 182 -18.81 -2.53 -5.53
CA TYR A 182 -19.71 -3.67 -5.34
C TYR A 182 -20.81 -3.68 -6.38
N GLN A 183 -21.12 -4.85 -6.91
CA GLN A 183 -22.27 -5.08 -7.78
C GLN A 183 -22.99 -6.33 -7.29
N ASN A 184 -24.30 -6.22 -7.03
CA ASN A 184 -25.11 -7.34 -6.53
C ASN A 184 -24.46 -8.05 -5.32
N GLU A 185 -24.03 -7.25 -4.33
CA GLU A 185 -23.35 -7.71 -3.11
C GLU A 185 -21.98 -8.39 -3.31
N LYS A 186 -21.45 -8.41 -4.54
CA LYS A 186 -20.11 -8.93 -4.85
C LYS A 186 -19.14 -7.80 -5.12
N GLN A 187 -17.95 -7.87 -4.54
CA GLN A 187 -16.85 -6.99 -4.90
C GLN A 187 -16.37 -7.28 -6.32
N ILE A 188 -16.41 -6.28 -7.20
CA ILE A 188 -15.98 -6.37 -8.60
C ILE A 188 -14.69 -5.59 -8.87
N GLY A 189 -14.21 -4.81 -7.91
CA GLY A 189 -12.99 -4.03 -8.08
C GLY A 189 -12.73 -3.01 -6.99
N ILE A 190 -11.72 -2.20 -7.23
CA ILE A 190 -11.39 -1.00 -6.44
C ILE A 190 -11.39 0.24 -7.32
N LEU A 191 -11.68 1.38 -6.72
CA LEU A 191 -11.65 2.69 -7.32
C LEU A 191 -10.61 3.55 -6.59
N THR A 192 -9.63 4.07 -7.34
CA THR A 192 -8.70 5.08 -6.84
C THR A 192 -8.88 6.39 -7.58
N LEU A 193 -8.37 7.47 -7.01
CA LEU A 193 -8.42 8.78 -7.60
C LEU A 193 -7.03 9.42 -7.56
N GLY A 194 -6.56 9.95 -8.67
CA GLY A 194 -5.24 10.57 -8.77
C GLY A 194 -4.95 11.01 -10.19
N ASN A 195 -3.71 11.36 -10.53
CA ASN A 195 -3.36 11.79 -11.89
C ASN A 195 -2.53 10.77 -12.69
N SER A 196 -2.17 9.64 -12.08
CA SER A 196 -1.31 8.62 -12.71
C SER A 196 -1.74 7.21 -12.33
N VAL A 197 -1.98 6.36 -13.34
CA VAL A 197 -2.36 4.95 -13.15
C VAL A 197 -1.30 4.16 -12.41
N LYS A 198 -0.02 4.48 -12.68
CA LYS A 198 1.17 3.85 -12.09
C LYS A 198 1.32 4.27 -10.65
N VAL A 199 1.33 5.59 -10.37
CA VAL A 199 1.48 6.12 -9.01
C VAL A 199 0.34 5.68 -8.10
N THR A 200 -0.91 5.80 -8.57
CA THR A 200 -2.07 5.37 -7.79
C THR A 200 -2.11 3.87 -7.52
N ARG A 201 -1.44 3.04 -8.35
CA ARG A 201 -1.30 1.61 -8.07
C ARG A 201 -0.15 1.33 -7.11
N ASN A 202 1.01 1.95 -7.34
CA ASN A 202 2.22 1.70 -6.56
C ASN A 202 2.07 2.16 -5.11
N LEU A 203 1.43 3.30 -4.89
CA LEU A 203 1.09 3.78 -3.55
C LEU A 203 0.11 2.85 -2.79
N LEU A 204 -0.61 1.96 -3.48
CA LEU A 204 -1.47 0.96 -2.82
C LEU A 204 -0.76 -0.38 -2.56
N THR A 205 0.39 -0.61 -3.18
CA THR A 205 1.11 -1.88 -3.10
C THR A 205 2.32 -1.69 -2.20
N PRO A 206 2.35 -2.27 -0.98
CA PRO A 206 3.48 -2.09 -0.06
C PRO A 206 4.86 -2.42 -0.68
N GLY A 207 4.92 -3.38 -1.61
CA GLY A 207 6.15 -3.74 -2.33
C GLY A 207 6.59 -2.76 -3.42
N ASP A 208 5.68 -1.90 -3.92
CA ASP A 208 5.96 -0.92 -4.98
C ASP A 208 5.99 0.52 -4.46
N LEU A 209 5.88 0.73 -3.15
CA LEU A 209 5.72 2.05 -2.51
C LEU A 209 6.80 3.08 -2.85
N TYR A 210 8.00 2.65 -3.25
CA TYR A 210 9.10 3.54 -3.64
C TYR A 210 9.33 3.62 -5.15
N PHE A 211 8.48 2.96 -5.94
CA PHE A 211 8.69 2.76 -7.36
C PHE A 211 7.77 3.68 -8.15
N GLY A 212 8.32 4.37 -9.14
CA GLY A 212 7.51 5.00 -10.17
C GLY A 212 7.77 6.47 -10.37
N ASP A 213 6.84 7.08 -11.11
CA ASP A 213 6.99 8.43 -11.64
C ASP A 213 6.31 9.46 -10.74
N GLU A 214 6.43 10.74 -11.07
CA GLU A 214 5.69 11.78 -10.36
C GLU A 214 4.17 11.63 -10.55
N GLY A 215 3.42 12.05 -9.54
CA GLY A 215 1.97 11.98 -9.53
C GLY A 215 1.41 11.95 -8.12
N TYR A 216 0.12 11.72 -7.98
CA TYR A 216 -0.51 11.66 -6.67
C TYR A 216 -1.67 10.67 -6.60
N LEU A 217 -1.99 10.28 -5.37
CA LEU A 217 -3.19 9.55 -4.96
C LEU A 217 -3.99 10.42 -3.98
N LEU A 218 -5.31 10.40 -4.13
CA LEU A 218 -6.26 11.01 -3.20
C LEU A 218 -6.93 9.93 -2.37
N SER A 219 -6.84 10.07 -1.05
CA SER A 219 -7.36 9.13 -0.05
C SER A 219 -8.43 9.78 0.81
N TRP A 220 -9.50 9.04 1.10
CA TRP A 220 -10.60 9.55 1.92
C TRP A 220 -10.37 9.20 3.39
N VAL A 221 -10.50 10.22 4.24
CA VAL A 221 -10.31 10.10 5.68
C VAL A 221 -11.55 10.64 6.39
N TYR A 222 -12.04 9.89 7.37
CA TYR A 222 -13.05 10.38 8.30
C TYR A 222 -12.42 10.59 9.69
N VAL A 223 -12.73 11.72 10.32
CA VAL A 223 -12.41 11.98 11.73
C VAL A 223 -13.65 12.46 12.48
N ASP A 224 -13.82 12.07 13.74
CA ASP A 224 -14.95 12.54 14.57
C ASP A 224 -14.72 13.95 15.14
N GLU A 225 -13.48 14.28 15.47
CA GLU A 225 -13.06 15.54 16.04
C GLU A 225 -11.90 16.17 15.23
N ALA A 226 -11.67 17.45 15.45
CA ALA A 226 -10.51 18.13 14.87
C ALA A 226 -9.23 17.53 15.46
N CYS A 227 -8.30 17.15 14.59
CA CYS A 227 -7.05 16.52 14.95
C CYS A 227 -6.00 16.75 13.86
N ALA A 228 -4.75 16.36 14.10
CA ALA A 228 -3.67 16.59 13.15
C ALA A 228 -2.59 15.52 13.26
N ILE A 229 -1.92 15.26 12.14
CA ILE A 229 -0.72 14.43 12.05
C ILE A 229 0.39 15.28 11.44
N LYS A 230 1.52 15.36 12.12
CA LYS A 230 2.76 15.93 11.58
C LYS A 230 3.88 14.93 11.69
N ALA A 231 4.66 14.78 10.64
CA ALA A 231 5.85 13.95 10.65
C ALA A 231 6.77 14.36 9.50
N ASN A 232 8.07 14.15 9.67
CA ASN A 232 9.04 14.38 8.61
C ASN A 232 10.21 13.42 8.79
N GLU A 233 10.44 12.58 7.79
CA GLU A 233 11.56 11.64 7.76
C GLU A 233 12.40 11.87 6.52
N ASN A 234 13.73 11.89 6.68
CA ASN A 234 14.66 11.73 5.58
C ASN A 234 15.24 10.33 5.68
N TRP A 235 14.68 9.41 4.91
CA TRP A 235 15.14 8.04 4.88
C TRP A 235 16.25 7.87 3.85
N LYS A 236 17.28 7.12 4.23
CA LYS A 236 18.37 6.70 3.34
C LYS A 236 18.43 5.19 3.37
N GLY A 237 18.33 4.56 2.21
CA GLY A 237 18.49 3.13 2.13
C GLY A 237 18.86 2.65 0.75
N ASP A 238 19.31 1.40 0.74
CA ASP A 238 19.66 0.68 -0.46
C ASP A 238 18.41 -0.01 -1.01
N LEU A 239 17.97 0.43 -2.19
CA LEU A 239 16.84 -0.15 -2.92
C LEU A 239 17.27 -1.16 -4.00
N SER A 240 18.49 -1.70 -3.90
CA SER A 240 19.00 -2.65 -4.88
C SER A 240 18.39 -4.04 -4.72
N ASN A 241 17.75 -4.51 -5.78
CA ASN A 241 17.33 -5.91 -5.93
C ASN A 241 18.34 -6.73 -6.77
N THR A 242 19.44 -6.12 -7.21
CA THR A 242 20.30 -6.61 -8.31
C THR A 242 21.80 -6.70 -7.97
N GLY A 243 22.17 -6.55 -6.69
CA GLY A 243 23.55 -6.77 -6.21
C GLY A 243 24.50 -5.57 -6.30
N SER A 244 24.09 -4.46 -6.92
CA SER A 244 24.79 -3.17 -6.88
C SER A 244 24.01 -2.18 -6.02
N PRO A 245 24.57 -1.66 -4.92
CA PRO A 245 23.86 -0.75 -4.01
C PRO A 245 23.23 0.43 -4.74
N LEU A 246 21.92 0.63 -4.50
CA LEU A 246 21.14 1.73 -5.01
C LEU A 246 20.72 2.61 -3.85
N LEU A 247 21.68 3.38 -3.33
CA LEU A 247 21.42 4.31 -2.24
C LEU A 247 20.56 5.46 -2.76
N VAL A 248 19.33 5.53 -2.27
CA VAL A 248 18.44 6.67 -2.49
C VAL A 248 18.20 7.38 -1.17
N GLU A 249 17.89 8.67 -1.28
CA GLU A 249 17.37 9.47 -0.18
C GLU A 249 15.94 9.85 -0.51
N THR A 250 15.01 9.47 0.35
CA THR A 250 13.59 9.78 0.19
C THR A 250 13.14 10.61 1.38
N ASN A 251 12.59 11.79 1.11
CA ASN A 251 11.96 12.62 2.12
C ASN A 251 10.46 12.32 2.19
N VAL A 252 9.93 12.06 3.37
CA VAL A 252 8.49 11.84 3.57
C VAL A 252 7.99 12.85 4.59
N THR A 253 7.02 13.67 4.18
CA THR A 253 6.42 14.70 5.04
C THR A 253 4.92 14.49 5.18
N TYR A 254 4.43 14.56 6.42
CA TYR A 254 3.02 14.66 6.76
C TYR A 254 2.75 16.05 7.33
N ASP A 255 1.83 16.78 6.70
CA ASP A 255 1.24 18.01 7.25
C ASP A 255 -0.28 17.94 7.08
N LEU A 256 -0.91 17.18 7.98
CA LEU A 256 -2.34 16.86 7.91
C LEU A 256 -3.07 17.54 9.06
N SER A 257 -3.98 18.45 8.72
CA SER A 257 -4.86 19.13 9.68
C SER A 257 -6.32 18.81 9.33
N PHE A 258 -6.93 17.90 10.09
CA PHE A 258 -8.26 17.38 9.79
C PHE A 258 -9.35 18.21 10.45
N LYS A 259 -10.43 18.46 9.72
CA LYS A 259 -11.71 18.95 10.27
C LYS A 259 -12.63 17.78 10.60
N PRO A 260 -13.54 17.91 11.59
CA PRO A 260 -14.57 16.90 11.83
C PRO A 260 -15.31 16.51 10.55
N GLY A 261 -15.52 15.21 10.34
CA GLY A 261 -16.14 14.62 9.17
C GLY A 261 -15.15 14.14 8.11
N TRP A 262 -15.57 14.20 6.84
CA TRP A 262 -14.79 13.72 5.71
C TRP A 262 -13.73 14.74 5.27
N ASN A 263 -12.53 14.22 5.05
CA ASN A 263 -11.35 14.93 4.58
C ASN A 263 -10.74 14.18 3.39
N LEU A 264 -9.99 14.90 2.58
CA LEU A 264 -9.29 14.36 1.43
C LEU A 264 -7.79 14.58 1.60
N VAL A 265 -7.04 13.49 1.68
CA VAL A 265 -5.58 13.51 1.78
C VAL A 265 -4.99 13.33 0.39
N LYS A 266 -4.11 14.24 -0.02
CA LYS A 266 -3.28 14.10 -1.21
C LYS A 266 -1.91 13.58 -0.80
N THR A 267 -1.58 12.39 -1.27
CA THR A 267 -0.22 11.82 -1.21
C THR A 267 0.44 12.07 -2.55
N GLU A 268 1.36 13.03 -2.59
CA GLU A 268 2.04 13.47 -3.80
C GLU A 268 3.50 13.01 -3.83
N VAL A 269 3.89 12.43 -4.96
CA VAL A 269 5.27 12.07 -5.27
C VAL A 269 5.91 13.22 -6.03
N ILE A 270 6.99 13.77 -5.48
CA ILE A 270 7.73 14.90 -6.03
C ILE A 270 9.16 14.47 -6.32
N GLY A 271 9.55 14.54 -7.59
CA GLY A 271 10.86 14.14 -8.08
C GLY A 271 11.07 12.63 -8.13
N THR A 272 11.83 12.18 -9.13
CA THR A 272 12.24 10.79 -9.28
C THR A 272 13.75 10.67 -9.48
N TYR A 273 14.31 9.56 -9.02
CA TYR A 273 15.60 9.05 -9.47
C TYR A 273 15.37 8.13 -10.67
N GLU A 274 16.17 8.30 -11.73
CA GLU A 274 16.07 7.50 -12.94
C GLU A 274 17.23 6.49 -13.03
N PHE A 275 16.90 5.24 -13.31
CA PHE A 275 17.81 4.11 -13.43
C PHE A 275 17.65 3.48 -14.83
N PRO A 276 18.18 4.12 -15.89
CA PRO A 276 17.88 3.74 -17.28
C PRO A 276 18.34 2.32 -17.66
N ASN A 277 19.28 1.76 -16.90
CA ASN A 277 19.80 0.40 -17.10
C ASN A 277 19.05 -0.68 -16.30
N ALA A 278 18.07 -0.31 -15.49
CA ALA A 278 17.26 -1.24 -14.71
C ALA A 278 16.07 -1.82 -15.53
N PRO A 279 15.48 -2.94 -15.10
CA PRO A 279 14.18 -3.42 -15.61
C PRO A 279 13.13 -2.30 -15.61
N GLU A 280 12.14 -2.35 -16.51
CA GLU A 280 11.18 -1.26 -16.71
C GLU A 280 10.42 -0.87 -15.44
N GLU A 281 10.01 -1.87 -14.66
CA GLU A 281 9.42 -1.75 -13.34
C GLU A 281 10.31 -1.06 -12.31
N ASP A 282 11.63 -1.09 -12.52
CA ASP A 282 12.66 -0.59 -11.62
C ASP A 282 13.25 0.77 -12.05
N ARG A 283 12.82 1.34 -13.18
CA ARG A 283 13.49 2.51 -13.76
C ARG A 283 13.37 3.80 -12.97
N SER A 284 12.38 3.92 -12.10
CA SER A 284 12.19 5.12 -11.31
C SER A 284 11.97 4.85 -9.83
N ARG A 285 12.54 5.71 -8.98
CA ARG A 285 12.32 5.72 -7.52
C ARG A 285 11.92 7.10 -7.03
N TYR A 286 11.06 7.15 -6.02
CA TYR A 286 10.54 8.40 -5.46
C TYR A 286 11.60 9.17 -4.65
N LYS A 287 11.71 10.48 -4.87
CA LYS A 287 12.56 11.38 -4.07
C LYS A 287 11.85 11.96 -2.86
N LYS A 288 10.58 12.32 -3.01
CA LYS A 288 9.78 12.91 -1.92
C LYS A 288 8.34 12.44 -1.97
N HIS A 289 7.78 12.13 -0.79
CA HIS A 289 6.34 12.01 -0.55
C HIS A 289 5.86 13.18 0.29
N GLU A 290 4.76 13.79 -0.12
CA GLU A 290 4.10 14.85 0.62
C GLU A 290 2.64 14.51 0.85
N HIS A 291 2.24 14.39 2.12
CA HIS A 291 0.88 14.13 2.53
C HIS A 291 0.25 15.43 3.05
N THR A 292 -0.75 15.92 2.32
CA THR A 292 -1.44 17.18 2.61
C THR A 292 -2.96 17.04 2.54
N ILE A 293 -3.70 17.95 3.17
CA ILE A 293 -5.16 18.03 3.03
C ILE A 293 -5.51 18.92 1.84
N VAL A 294 -6.50 18.49 1.04
CA VAL A 294 -7.07 19.28 -0.04
C VAL A 294 -8.57 19.49 0.18
N ASP A 295 -9.07 20.67 -0.16
CA ASP A 295 -10.48 21.03 0.06
C ASP A 295 -11.45 20.40 -0.94
N ALA A 296 -10.95 20.05 -2.12
CA ALA A 296 -11.73 19.48 -3.21
C ALA A 296 -10.87 18.58 -4.09
N ILE A 297 -11.54 17.70 -4.85
CA ILE A 297 -10.90 16.90 -5.89
C ILE A 297 -10.34 17.86 -6.97
N PRO A 298 -9.03 17.82 -7.27
CA PRO A 298 -8.44 18.61 -8.34
C PRO A 298 -9.04 18.29 -9.70
N LYS A 299 -9.07 19.26 -10.62
CA LYS A 299 -9.73 19.11 -11.93
C LYS A 299 -9.06 18.07 -12.83
N GLU A 300 -7.76 17.89 -12.67
CA GLU A 300 -6.94 16.93 -13.41
C GLU A 300 -6.97 15.52 -12.80
N ALA A 301 -7.65 15.34 -11.67
CA ALA A 301 -7.79 14.04 -11.06
C ALA A 301 -8.66 13.11 -11.94
N THR A 302 -8.22 11.87 -12.04
CA THR A 302 -8.79 10.80 -12.83
C THR A 302 -9.13 9.64 -11.91
N TYR A 303 -10.33 9.10 -12.05
CA TYR A 303 -10.68 7.85 -11.40
C TYR A 303 -10.08 6.67 -12.17
N PHE A 304 -9.47 5.74 -11.45
CA PHE A 304 -9.00 4.47 -11.99
C PHE A 304 -9.77 3.33 -11.32
N PHE A 305 -10.59 2.64 -12.10
CA PHE A 305 -11.25 1.40 -11.69
C PHE A 305 -10.37 0.21 -12.05
N ARG A 306 -10.08 -0.66 -11.07
CA ARG A 306 -9.30 -1.88 -11.26
C ARG A 306 -10.20 -3.08 -10.95
N SER A 307 -10.51 -3.88 -11.97
CA SER A 307 -11.37 -5.06 -11.85
C SER A 307 -10.67 -6.18 -11.08
N THR A 308 -11.41 -6.85 -10.20
CA THR A 308 -10.99 -8.12 -9.58
C THR A 308 -11.34 -9.34 -10.43
N VAL A 309 -12.17 -9.16 -11.46
CA VAL A 309 -12.57 -10.21 -12.40
C VAL A 309 -11.66 -10.13 -13.64
N GLU A 310 -10.97 -11.23 -13.95
CA GLU A 310 -10.25 -11.44 -15.22
C GLU A 310 -11.18 -11.93 -16.33
#